data_AF-A3HZV9-F1
#
_entry.id   AF-A3HZV9-F1
#
_cell.length_a   1.000
_cell.length_b   1.000
_cell.length_c   1.000
_cell.angle_alpha   90.00
_cell.angle_beta   90.00
_cell.angle_gamma   90.00
#
_symmetry.space_group_name_H-M   'P 1'
#
loop_
_entity.id
_entity.type
_entity.pdbx_description
1 polymer ?
#
loop_
_entity_poly.entity_id
_entity_poly.type
_entity_poly.pdbx_seq_one_letter_code
_entity_poly.pdbx_strand_id
1 'polypeptide(L)'
;MISYIHQKTFLCLAILLSIVGEAKAQYLSQIGIKDSVYSEILNETREIYVQFPEGFDPASDKKYPVIYILDGENLLPALSITQGFYSGGFVPDMILIGISNHQNRTRDLTPSKVEPSWEPNGGADTFLKFIENELIPYIESKYPASNFRTLIGHSYGGLFTINTLLHKPDIFANYLAIDPSLDWDDQLMLREAKEIVSKEKFKGKSLFISLSGQLHMQNPEMTLENVVQDDSEFTLFARSNIAFSEFIRSNAGIGLDFDWEFYPKDLHGTVPLPSLRDGLMSLFEWFQMEKVELFNIPETTAEELLELMNYRAKKLEDHLGYSEPPLPEDLINMSGYMSMDMGQMEKAKMFFEQGIRYFPKSANMYDSMADYFESNNELDVALGYVKKAYSISGSDYHKNRMEELMQKLN
;
A
#
# COMPACT_ATOMS: atom_id res chain seq x y z
N MET A 1 -9.18 57.47 -65.41
CA MET A 1 -10.39 56.65 -65.59
C MET A 1 -10.10 55.30 -64.92
N ILE A 2 -10.66 55.07 -63.70
CA ILE A 2 -10.84 53.74 -63.04
C ILE A 2 -9.49 53.08 -62.58
N SER A 3 -9.17 52.64 -61.34
CA SER A 3 -9.92 52.08 -60.20
C SER A 3 -8.98 51.82 -58.98
N TYR A 4 -9.50 52.06 -57.75
CA TYR A 4 -9.34 51.35 -56.44
C TYR A 4 -7.92 51.05 -55.87
N ILE A 5 -7.50 51.42 -54.64
CA ILE A 5 -8.01 51.32 -53.24
C ILE A 5 -8.14 49.88 -52.68
N HIS A 6 -7.41 49.64 -51.55
CA HIS A 6 -7.31 48.48 -50.61
C HIS A 6 -6.01 47.67 -50.79
N GLN A 7 -5.17 47.37 -49.79
CA GLN A 7 -5.31 46.96 -48.37
C GLN A 7 -4.00 47.35 -47.64
N LYS A 8 -4.04 48.05 -46.49
CA LYS A 8 -4.02 47.50 -45.12
C LYS A 8 -2.73 46.74 -44.71
N THR A 9 -2.08 47.31 -43.69
CA THR A 9 -1.31 46.65 -42.62
C THR A 9 0.12 46.17 -42.92
N PHE A 10 1.10 47.04 -42.65
CA PHE A 10 2.43 46.59 -42.18
C PHE A 10 2.80 47.47 -40.98
N LEU A 11 2.27 47.08 -39.82
CA LEU A 11 2.54 47.68 -38.52
C LEU A 11 3.56 46.79 -37.82
N CYS A 12 4.66 47.42 -37.40
CA CYS A 12 5.53 46.99 -36.30
C CYS A 12 5.99 45.51 -36.29
N LEU A 13 7.09 45.22 -36.98
CA LEU A 13 7.97 44.12 -36.58
C LEU A 13 8.81 44.58 -35.37
N ALA A 14 8.12 44.81 -34.25
CA ALA A 14 8.72 45.06 -32.95
C ALA A 14 9.11 43.71 -32.34
N ILE A 15 10.40 43.57 -32.04
CA ILE A 15 10.93 43.00 -30.79
C ILE A 15 9.99 41.97 -30.14
N LEU A 16 10.09 40.72 -30.59
CA LEU A 16 9.70 39.54 -29.83
C LEU A 16 10.84 38.53 -29.98
N LEU A 17 11.98 38.89 -29.40
CA LEU A 17 12.85 37.90 -28.75
C LEU A 17 12.03 37.35 -27.58
N SER A 18 11.15 36.40 -27.91
CA SER A 18 10.53 35.55 -26.92
C SER A 18 11.68 34.83 -26.24
N ILE A 19 11.96 35.24 -25.01
CA ILE A 19 12.65 34.43 -24.02
C ILE A 19 11.85 33.14 -23.99
N VAL A 20 12.29 32.12 -24.72
CA VAL A 20 11.89 30.75 -24.44
C VAL A 20 12.59 30.44 -23.13
N GLY A 21 11.98 30.86 -22.03
CA GLY A 21 12.26 30.23 -20.76
C GLY A 21 11.98 28.76 -21.01
N GLU A 22 13.00 27.92 -20.82
CA GLU A 22 12.77 26.51 -20.56
C GLU A 22 11.87 26.46 -19.33
N ALA A 23 10.56 26.48 -19.55
CA ALA A 23 9.64 25.86 -18.62
C ALA A 23 10.10 24.41 -18.61
N LYS A 24 10.88 24.02 -17.59
CA LYS A 24 10.95 22.61 -17.20
C LYS A 24 9.52 22.15 -17.23
N ALA A 25 9.20 21.19 -18.11
CA ALA A 25 7.91 20.54 -18.05
C ALA A 25 7.80 20.02 -16.62
N GLN A 26 7.00 20.70 -15.80
CA GLN A 26 6.70 20.24 -14.46
C GLN A 26 5.73 19.11 -14.71
N TYR A 27 6.28 17.90 -14.87
CA TYR A 27 5.48 16.69 -14.94
C TYR A 27 4.51 16.72 -13.75
N LEU A 28 3.22 16.55 -14.03
CA LEU A 28 2.17 16.65 -13.01
C LEU A 28 2.32 15.56 -11.92
N SER A 29 3.04 14.46 -12.21
CA SER A 29 3.60 13.58 -11.18
C SER A 29 4.88 12.89 -11.69
N GLN A 30 5.82 12.68 -10.79
CA GLN A 30 6.93 11.73 -10.95
C GLN A 30 6.65 10.57 -10.01
N ILE A 31 6.43 9.37 -10.54
CA ILE A 31 6.21 8.17 -9.72
C ILE A 31 7.55 7.46 -9.56
N GLY A 32 7.93 7.23 -8.31
CA GLY A 32 9.15 6.54 -7.95
C GLY A 32 10.42 7.39 -8.09
N ILE A 33 11.22 7.40 -7.03
CA ILE A 33 12.63 7.80 -7.07
C ILE A 33 13.43 6.59 -7.53
N LYS A 34 14.18 6.74 -8.61
CA LYS A 34 15.08 5.70 -9.11
C LYS A 34 16.27 5.54 -8.17
N ASP A 35 16.57 4.30 -7.81
CA ASP A 35 17.71 3.90 -6.99
C ASP A 35 18.26 2.56 -7.50
N SER A 36 19.34 2.06 -6.91
CA SER A 36 19.93 0.78 -7.31
C SER A 36 20.67 0.08 -6.19
N VAL A 37 20.70 -1.25 -6.26
CA VAL A 37 21.46 -2.12 -5.35
C VAL A 37 22.41 -2.98 -6.18
N TYR A 38 23.70 -2.94 -5.89
CA TYR A 38 24.62 -3.95 -6.46
C TYR A 38 24.40 -5.26 -5.71
N SER A 39 24.10 -6.32 -6.45
CA SER A 39 23.87 -7.66 -5.91
C SER A 39 25.13 -8.50 -6.10
N GLU A 40 25.71 -8.96 -5.00
CA GLU A 40 26.79 -9.95 -5.03
C GLU A 40 26.23 -11.32 -5.42
N ILE A 41 24.98 -11.60 -5.04
CA ILE A 41 24.27 -12.87 -5.35
C ILE A 41 24.01 -13.02 -6.85
N LEU A 42 23.60 -11.95 -7.52
CA LEU A 42 23.33 -11.94 -8.97
C LEU A 42 24.54 -11.49 -9.78
N ASN A 43 25.55 -10.90 -9.14
CA ASN A 43 26.71 -10.27 -9.77
C ASN A 43 26.32 -9.20 -10.81
N GLU A 44 25.32 -8.38 -10.49
CA GLU A 44 24.80 -7.31 -11.34
C GLU A 44 24.16 -6.20 -10.49
N THR A 45 24.04 -5.00 -11.05
CA THR A 45 23.31 -3.90 -10.42
C THR A 45 21.82 -4.03 -10.72
N ARG A 46 20.99 -4.08 -9.68
CA ARG A 46 19.53 -4.11 -9.79
C ARG A 46 18.96 -2.72 -9.60
N GLU A 47 18.22 -2.27 -10.61
CA GLU A 47 17.47 -1.03 -10.57
C GLU A 47 16.17 -1.23 -9.77
N ILE A 48 15.87 -0.26 -8.92
CA ILE A 48 14.64 -0.21 -8.14
C ILE A 48 14.03 1.19 -8.20
N TYR A 49 12.74 1.26 -7.92
CA TYR A 49 11.98 2.49 -7.82
C TYR A 49 11.33 2.58 -6.44
N VAL A 50 11.55 3.68 -5.73
CA VAL A 50 11.03 3.89 -4.38
C VAL A 50 9.96 4.97 -4.40
N GLN A 51 8.73 4.62 -4.04
CA GLN A 51 7.62 5.57 -3.88
C GLN A 51 7.20 5.60 -2.41
N PHE A 52 7.15 6.80 -1.84
CA PHE A 52 6.70 7.02 -0.47
C PHE A 52 5.21 7.34 -0.43
N PRO A 53 4.52 7.02 0.68
CA PRO A 53 3.14 7.44 0.87
C PRO A 53 3.07 8.97 1.04
N GLU A 54 1.88 9.53 0.87
CA GLU A 54 1.63 10.95 1.15
C GLU A 54 1.94 11.26 2.63
N GLY A 55 2.51 12.44 2.90
CA GLY A 55 2.90 12.82 4.26
C GLY A 55 4.07 12.03 4.85
N PHE A 56 4.83 11.29 4.03
CA PHE A 56 6.04 10.61 4.48
C PHE A 56 7.02 11.59 5.13
N ASP A 57 7.39 11.32 6.37
CA ASP A 57 8.39 12.06 7.12
C ASP A 57 9.53 11.11 7.54
N PRO A 58 10.73 11.25 6.98
CA PRO A 58 11.88 10.41 7.37
C PRO A 58 12.36 10.66 8.80
N ALA A 59 11.94 11.76 9.45
CA ALA A 59 12.25 12.06 10.85
C ALA A 59 11.19 11.52 11.83
N SER A 60 10.07 11.00 11.34
CA SER A 60 9.03 10.39 12.16
C SER A 60 9.46 9.02 12.69
N ASP A 61 8.95 8.65 13.87
CA ASP A 61 9.13 7.31 14.43
C ASP A 61 8.21 6.26 13.76
N LYS A 62 7.31 6.68 12.86
CA LYS A 62 6.35 5.81 12.16
C LYS A 62 7.09 4.79 11.30
N LYS A 63 6.75 3.52 11.44
CA LYS A 63 7.19 2.43 10.57
C LYS A 63 6.12 2.11 9.54
N TYR A 64 6.53 1.94 8.28
CA TYR A 64 5.63 1.71 7.16
C TYR A 64 5.74 0.27 6.66
N PRO A 65 4.61 -0.46 6.46
CA PRO A 65 4.64 -1.69 5.68
C PRO A 65 5.15 -1.43 4.27
N VAL A 66 5.68 -2.48 3.63
CA VAL A 66 6.35 -2.36 2.34
C VAL A 66 5.72 -3.26 1.29
N ILE A 67 5.38 -2.70 0.13
CA ILE A 67 4.99 -3.48 -1.05
C ILE A 67 6.20 -3.59 -1.96
N TYR A 68 6.58 -4.82 -2.30
CA TYR A 68 7.52 -5.14 -3.36
C TYR A 68 6.73 -5.58 -4.59
N ILE A 69 6.81 -4.80 -5.67
CA ILE A 69 6.15 -5.13 -6.94
C ILE A 69 7.19 -5.45 -8.01
N LEU A 70 7.06 -6.63 -8.60
CA LEU A 70 7.87 -7.08 -9.74
C LEU A 70 7.47 -6.33 -11.00
N ASP A 71 8.35 -6.31 -12.01
CA ASP A 71 8.14 -5.51 -13.23
C ASP A 71 7.85 -4.04 -12.90
N GLY A 72 8.57 -3.52 -11.90
CA GLY A 72 8.31 -2.21 -11.29
C GLY A 72 8.37 -1.05 -12.28
N GLU A 73 9.14 -1.16 -13.35
CA GLU A 73 9.18 -0.18 -14.43
C GLU A 73 7.82 0.02 -15.12
N ASN A 74 6.96 -1.00 -15.09
CA ASN A 74 5.65 -0.99 -15.75
C ASN A 74 4.50 -0.90 -14.76
N LEU A 75 4.58 -1.61 -13.63
CA LEU A 75 3.44 -1.79 -12.71
C LEU A 75 3.41 -0.80 -11.54
N LEU A 76 4.55 -0.19 -11.17
CA LEU A 76 4.58 0.77 -10.06
C LEU A 76 3.64 1.97 -10.26
N PRO A 77 3.49 2.56 -11.46
CA PRO A 77 2.52 3.64 -11.68
C PRO A 77 1.09 3.27 -11.30
N ALA A 78 0.62 2.08 -11.72
CA ALA A 78 -0.72 1.61 -11.40
C ALA A 78 -0.85 1.35 -9.88
N LEU A 79 0.14 0.70 -9.27
CA LEU A 79 0.15 0.45 -7.82
C LEU A 79 0.13 1.77 -7.02
N SER A 80 0.93 2.76 -7.40
CA SER A 80 1.01 4.04 -6.72
C SER A 80 -0.33 4.79 -6.78
N ILE A 81 -1.01 4.76 -7.91
CA ILE A 81 -2.33 5.39 -8.06
C ILE A 81 -3.35 4.65 -7.20
N THR A 82 -3.41 3.32 -7.27
CA THR A 82 -4.31 2.52 -6.45
C THR A 82 -4.07 2.77 -4.97
N GLN A 83 -2.82 2.71 -4.50
CA GLN A 83 -2.50 2.95 -3.11
C GLN A 83 -2.93 4.36 -2.68
N GLY A 84 -2.68 5.39 -3.50
CA GLY A 84 -3.08 6.76 -3.20
C GLY A 84 -4.60 6.96 -3.02
N PHE A 85 -5.44 6.20 -3.73
CA PHE A 85 -6.90 6.27 -3.56
C PHE A 85 -7.44 5.52 -2.34
N TYR A 86 -6.73 4.50 -1.86
CA TYR A 86 -7.23 3.58 -0.83
C TYR A 86 -6.49 3.71 0.52
N SER A 87 -5.36 4.43 0.56
CA SER A 87 -4.58 4.66 1.78
C SER A 87 -5.38 5.36 2.87
N GLY A 88 -5.05 5.08 4.13
CA GLY A 88 -5.59 5.78 5.30
C GLY A 88 -6.97 5.31 5.75
N GLY A 89 -7.70 4.54 4.93
CA GLY A 89 -9.01 3.98 5.29
C GLY A 89 -9.17 2.50 4.96
N PHE A 90 -8.68 2.06 3.80
CA PHE A 90 -8.82 0.68 3.32
C PHE A 90 -7.53 -0.10 3.40
N VAL A 91 -6.39 0.56 3.13
CA VAL A 91 -5.05 -0.01 3.27
C VAL A 91 -4.17 0.95 4.09
N PRO A 92 -3.13 0.45 4.77
CA PRO A 92 -2.18 1.32 5.47
C PRO A 92 -1.37 2.17 4.49
N ASP A 93 -0.79 3.27 4.99
CA ASP A 93 0.27 3.98 4.27
C ASP A 93 1.47 3.06 4.11
N MET A 94 1.99 2.91 2.88
CA MET A 94 3.04 1.94 2.57
C MET A 94 4.15 2.55 1.73
N ILE A 95 5.38 2.07 1.96
CA ILE A 95 6.49 2.31 1.03
C ILE A 95 6.35 1.31 -0.11
N LEU A 96 6.41 1.80 -1.36
CA LEU A 96 6.31 0.95 -2.54
C LEU A 96 7.68 0.83 -3.19
N ILE A 97 8.14 -0.40 -3.38
CA ILE A 97 9.41 -0.75 -4.00
C ILE A 97 9.10 -1.49 -5.30
N GLY A 98 9.25 -0.78 -6.42
CA GLY A 98 9.23 -1.38 -7.75
C GLY A 98 10.58 -2.02 -8.05
N ILE A 99 10.64 -3.35 -8.18
CA ILE A 99 11.84 -4.07 -8.56
C ILE A 99 11.87 -4.15 -10.08
N SER A 100 12.91 -3.64 -10.72
CA SER A 100 12.98 -3.73 -12.17
C SER A 100 13.36 -5.14 -12.62
N ASN A 101 12.70 -5.65 -13.66
CA ASN A 101 12.99 -6.96 -14.26
C ASN A 101 13.34 -6.91 -15.75
N HIS A 102 13.40 -5.72 -16.37
CA HIS A 102 13.58 -5.53 -17.81
C HIS A 102 14.74 -6.30 -18.49
N GLN A 103 15.84 -6.62 -17.77
CA GLN A 103 17.01 -7.27 -18.38
C GLN A 103 16.94 -8.81 -18.39
N ASN A 104 16.54 -9.43 -17.28
CA ASN A 104 16.64 -10.88 -17.06
C ASN A 104 15.34 -11.46 -16.52
N ARG A 105 14.19 -10.92 -16.95
CA ARG A 105 12.86 -11.26 -16.43
C ARG A 105 12.59 -12.76 -16.41
N THR A 106 12.77 -13.45 -17.54
CA THR A 106 12.50 -14.89 -17.66
C THR A 106 13.42 -15.70 -16.72
N ARG A 107 14.71 -15.34 -16.63
CA ARG A 107 15.67 -15.94 -15.68
C ARG A 107 15.20 -15.77 -14.25
N ASP A 108 14.89 -14.54 -13.86
CA ASP A 108 14.64 -14.16 -12.48
C ASP A 108 13.30 -14.68 -11.95
N LEU A 109 12.29 -14.83 -12.82
CA LEU A 109 10.91 -15.04 -12.40
C LEU A 109 10.40 -16.47 -12.65
N THR A 110 11.21 -17.37 -13.21
CA THR A 110 10.82 -18.77 -13.45
C THR A 110 11.56 -19.73 -12.51
N PRO A 111 10.86 -20.68 -11.87
CA PRO A 111 11.40 -21.54 -10.81
C PRO A 111 12.27 -22.68 -11.31
N SER A 112 12.05 -23.13 -12.54
CA SER A 112 12.73 -24.28 -13.12
C SER A 112 13.18 -24.02 -14.53
N LYS A 113 14.11 -24.85 -15.00
CA LYS A 113 14.63 -24.76 -16.35
C LYS A 113 13.74 -25.52 -17.34
N VAL A 114 13.22 -24.83 -18.36
CA VAL A 114 12.43 -25.43 -19.45
C VAL A 114 13.18 -25.28 -20.78
N GLU A 115 13.21 -26.36 -21.57
CA GLU A 115 13.87 -26.42 -22.88
C GLU A 115 12.90 -26.94 -23.97
N PRO A 116 12.99 -26.44 -25.22
CA PRO A 116 13.90 -25.39 -25.67
C PRO A 116 13.46 -24.01 -25.20
N SER A 117 14.42 -23.14 -24.85
CA SER A 117 14.14 -21.73 -24.57
C SER A 117 15.09 -20.78 -25.30
N TRP A 118 14.56 -19.62 -25.67
CA TRP A 118 15.30 -18.56 -26.36
C TRP A 118 16.01 -17.60 -25.41
N GLU A 119 15.66 -17.66 -24.12
CA GLU A 119 16.20 -16.82 -23.05
C GLU A 119 16.60 -17.67 -21.85
N PRO A 120 17.57 -17.23 -21.03
CA PRO A 120 17.85 -17.87 -19.75
C PRO A 120 16.59 -17.93 -18.87
N ASN A 121 16.35 -19.07 -18.22
CA ASN A 121 15.20 -19.33 -17.34
C ASN A 121 15.62 -20.23 -16.15
N GLY A 122 14.78 -20.35 -15.12
CA GLY A 122 15.03 -21.21 -13.95
C GLY A 122 15.88 -20.60 -12.83
N GLY A 123 15.95 -19.27 -12.73
CA GLY A 123 16.79 -18.53 -11.78
C GLY A 123 16.06 -17.98 -10.54
N ALA A 124 14.77 -18.29 -10.34
CA ALA A 124 13.97 -17.71 -9.26
C ALA A 124 14.58 -17.86 -7.86
N ASP A 125 15.18 -19.00 -7.53
CA ASP A 125 15.80 -19.20 -6.23
C ASP A 125 16.97 -18.23 -5.97
N THR A 126 17.73 -17.91 -7.02
CA THR A 126 18.86 -16.96 -6.91
C THR A 126 18.33 -15.53 -6.79
N PHE A 127 17.30 -15.19 -7.57
CA PHE A 127 16.64 -13.89 -7.48
C PHE A 127 15.96 -13.67 -6.12
N LEU A 128 15.31 -14.69 -5.56
CA LEU A 128 14.71 -14.64 -4.23
C LEU A 128 15.76 -14.45 -3.13
N LYS A 129 16.94 -15.08 -3.26
CA LYS A 129 18.06 -14.85 -2.34
C LYS A 129 18.56 -13.41 -2.38
N PHE A 130 18.62 -12.78 -3.56
CA PHE A 130 18.90 -11.34 -3.68
C PHE A 130 17.85 -10.51 -2.94
N ILE A 131 16.56 -10.79 -3.14
CA ILE A 131 15.48 -10.07 -2.45
C ILE A 131 15.62 -10.20 -0.93
N GLU A 132 15.77 -11.44 -0.43
CA GLU A 132 15.85 -11.78 0.99
C GLU A 132 17.08 -11.17 1.69
N ASN A 133 18.26 -11.32 1.08
CA ASN A 133 19.54 -11.07 1.77
C ASN A 133 20.20 -9.74 1.42
N GLU A 134 19.78 -9.08 0.34
CA GLU A 134 20.41 -7.84 -0.13
C GLU A 134 19.38 -6.70 -0.23
N LEU A 135 18.29 -6.90 -0.98
CA LEU A 135 17.31 -5.82 -1.20
C LEU A 135 16.52 -5.44 0.05
N ILE A 136 15.90 -6.41 0.73
CA ILE A 136 15.12 -6.14 1.94
C ILE A 136 15.98 -5.45 3.01
N PRO A 137 17.20 -5.95 3.36
CA PRO A 137 18.08 -5.27 4.28
C PRO A 137 18.48 -3.86 3.83
N TYR A 138 18.72 -3.65 2.53
CA TYR A 138 19.02 -2.32 1.99
C TYR A 138 17.87 -1.34 2.25
N ILE A 139 16.62 -1.72 1.92
CA ILE A 139 15.43 -0.89 2.12
C ILE A 139 15.22 -0.60 3.62
N GLU A 140 15.29 -1.61 4.47
CA GLU A 140 15.04 -1.47 5.91
C GLU A 140 16.13 -0.68 6.66
N SER A 141 17.35 -0.64 6.12
CA SER A 141 18.42 0.19 6.66
C SER A 141 18.29 1.67 6.28
N LYS A 142 17.68 1.95 5.13
CA LYS A 142 17.64 3.30 4.54
C LYS A 142 16.35 4.05 4.86
N TYR A 143 15.26 3.33 5.06
CA TYR A 143 13.93 3.89 5.25
C TYR A 143 13.28 3.35 6.52
N PRO A 144 12.28 4.03 7.10
CA PRO A 144 11.53 3.51 8.24
C PRO A 144 10.52 2.42 7.81
N ALA A 145 11.01 1.39 7.12
CA ALA A 145 10.24 0.23 6.72
C ALA A 145 10.04 -0.73 7.91
N SER A 146 8.87 -1.36 7.97
CA SER A 146 8.57 -2.48 8.86
C SER A 146 8.82 -3.82 8.16
N ASN A 147 8.80 -4.90 8.93
CA ASN A 147 8.89 -6.26 8.41
C ASN A 147 7.54 -6.82 7.90
N PHE A 148 6.47 -6.02 7.90
CA PHE A 148 5.20 -6.38 7.28
C PHE A 148 5.28 -6.09 5.78
N ARG A 149 5.51 -7.14 4.99
CA ARG A 149 5.85 -7.03 3.57
C ARG A 149 4.80 -7.72 2.69
N THR A 150 4.52 -7.12 1.54
CA THR A 150 3.66 -7.67 0.49
C THR A 150 4.48 -7.90 -0.78
N LEU A 151 4.35 -9.06 -1.42
CA LEU A 151 4.92 -9.34 -2.74
C LEU A 151 3.82 -9.35 -3.80
N ILE A 152 4.00 -8.57 -4.87
CA ILE A 152 3.07 -8.48 -5.99
C ILE A 152 3.79 -8.84 -7.29
N GLY A 153 3.18 -9.69 -8.11
CA GLY A 153 3.73 -10.06 -9.40
C GLY A 153 2.67 -10.45 -10.41
N HIS A 154 2.92 -10.16 -11.68
CA HIS A 154 2.05 -10.47 -12.82
C HIS A 154 2.69 -11.48 -13.77
N SER A 155 1.90 -12.43 -14.31
CA SER A 155 2.38 -13.41 -15.28
C SER A 155 3.52 -14.26 -14.68
N TYR A 156 4.74 -14.26 -15.23
CA TYR A 156 5.91 -14.85 -14.56
C TYR A 156 6.22 -14.23 -13.19
N GLY A 157 5.93 -12.95 -12.98
CA GLY A 157 6.00 -12.36 -11.65
C GLY A 157 4.99 -13.01 -10.69
N GLY A 158 3.80 -13.35 -11.17
CA GLY A 158 2.81 -14.09 -10.38
C GLY A 158 3.27 -15.52 -10.08
N LEU A 159 3.89 -16.18 -11.06
CA LEU A 159 4.55 -17.48 -10.87
C LEU A 159 5.63 -17.42 -9.78
N PHE A 160 6.49 -16.39 -9.83
CA PHE A 160 7.50 -16.13 -8.80
C PHE A 160 6.87 -15.86 -7.42
N THR A 161 5.77 -15.12 -7.37
CA THR A 161 5.02 -14.85 -6.14
C THR A 161 4.51 -16.15 -5.52
N ILE A 162 3.92 -17.05 -6.31
CA ILE A 162 3.47 -18.37 -5.84
C ILE A 162 4.67 -19.23 -5.40
N ASN A 163 5.75 -19.27 -6.19
CA ASN A 163 6.99 -19.96 -5.83
C ASN A 163 7.52 -19.49 -4.46
N THR A 164 7.52 -18.17 -4.23
CA THR A 164 8.00 -17.56 -2.99
C THR A 164 7.14 -17.96 -1.80
N LEU A 165 5.81 -17.91 -1.93
CA LEU A 165 4.91 -18.38 -0.87
C LEU A 165 5.17 -19.84 -0.52
N LEU A 166 5.25 -20.72 -1.51
CA LEU A 166 5.37 -22.16 -1.32
C LEU A 166 6.69 -22.58 -0.62
N HIS A 167 7.79 -21.91 -0.95
CA HIS A 167 9.15 -22.28 -0.53
C HIS A 167 9.74 -21.41 0.58
N LYS A 168 9.35 -20.14 0.67
CA LYS A 168 9.88 -19.15 1.63
C LYS A 168 8.76 -18.26 2.20
N PRO A 169 7.71 -18.83 2.82
CA PRO A 169 6.55 -18.07 3.27
C PRO A 169 6.87 -17.01 4.33
N ASP A 170 8.00 -17.13 5.05
CA ASP A 170 8.37 -16.24 6.14
C ASP A 170 8.84 -14.85 5.69
N ILE A 171 9.18 -14.67 4.41
CA ILE A 171 9.74 -13.41 3.91
C ILE A 171 8.66 -12.32 3.81
N PHE A 172 7.48 -12.68 3.32
CA PHE A 172 6.34 -11.77 3.14
C PHE A 172 5.14 -12.22 3.98
N ALA A 173 4.33 -11.27 4.41
CA ALA A 173 3.03 -11.53 5.03
C ALA A 173 1.96 -11.76 3.95
N ASN A 174 2.00 -10.96 2.87
CA ASN A 174 0.97 -10.93 1.86
C ASN A 174 1.52 -11.23 0.46
N TYR A 175 0.71 -11.89 -0.37
CA TYR A 175 1.06 -12.29 -1.72
C TYR A 175 -0.09 -11.94 -2.67
N LEU A 176 0.21 -11.21 -3.74
CA LEU A 176 -0.75 -10.89 -4.80
C LEU A 176 -0.21 -11.43 -6.12
N ALA A 177 -0.76 -12.56 -6.57
CA ALA A 177 -0.36 -13.23 -7.81
C ALA A 177 -1.38 -12.92 -8.91
N ILE A 178 -0.99 -12.03 -9.83
CA ILE A 178 -1.85 -11.55 -10.91
C ILE A 178 -1.67 -12.44 -12.12
N ASP A 179 -2.72 -13.16 -12.53
CA ASP A 179 -2.74 -14.02 -13.71
C ASP A 179 -1.46 -14.87 -13.84
N PRO A 180 -1.08 -15.63 -12.79
CA PRO A 180 0.22 -16.28 -12.72
C PRO A 180 0.35 -17.40 -13.76
N SER A 181 1.53 -17.51 -14.38
CA SER A 181 1.83 -18.54 -15.39
C SER A 181 2.05 -19.94 -14.76
N LEU A 182 1.01 -20.47 -14.11
CA LEU A 182 1.04 -21.73 -13.39
C LEU A 182 1.02 -22.97 -14.29
N ASP A 183 0.93 -22.79 -15.61
CA ASP A 183 1.17 -23.80 -16.64
C ASP A 183 2.67 -24.14 -16.81
N TRP A 184 3.56 -23.30 -16.27
CA TRP A 184 5.02 -23.48 -16.37
C TRP A 184 5.49 -24.86 -15.91
N ASP A 185 6.37 -25.47 -16.73
CA ASP A 185 7.04 -26.75 -16.46
C ASP A 185 6.05 -27.87 -16.06
N ASP A 186 5.03 -28.04 -16.90
CA ASP A 186 3.95 -29.01 -16.72
C ASP A 186 3.17 -28.79 -15.40
N GLN A 187 2.95 -27.51 -15.06
CA GLN A 187 2.27 -27.10 -13.83
C GLN A 187 3.05 -27.39 -12.54
N LEU A 188 4.37 -27.15 -12.54
CA LEU A 188 5.27 -27.44 -11.42
C LEU A 188 4.75 -26.94 -10.06
N MET A 189 4.34 -25.67 -9.97
CA MET A 189 3.86 -25.08 -8.71
C MET A 189 2.60 -25.77 -8.17
N LEU A 190 1.70 -26.23 -9.05
CA LEU A 190 0.52 -26.98 -8.64
C LEU A 190 0.90 -28.36 -8.10
N ARG A 191 1.85 -29.05 -8.74
CA ARG A 191 2.34 -30.34 -8.27
C ARG A 191 3.02 -30.20 -6.91
N GLU A 192 3.91 -29.23 -6.76
CA GLU A 192 4.61 -28.99 -5.49
C GLU A 192 3.65 -28.58 -4.38
N ALA A 193 2.67 -27.70 -4.65
CA ALA A 193 1.65 -27.34 -3.67
C ALA A 193 0.91 -28.60 -3.14
N LYS A 194 0.59 -29.56 -4.01
CA LYS A 194 -0.04 -30.83 -3.59
C LYS A 194 0.85 -31.68 -2.68
N GLU A 195 2.16 -31.54 -2.76
CA GLU A 195 3.12 -32.30 -1.95
C GLU A 195 3.46 -31.62 -0.63
N ILE A 196 3.60 -30.30 -0.63
CA ILE A 196 4.20 -29.57 0.50
C ILE A 196 3.18 -28.86 1.40
N VAL A 197 1.92 -28.73 0.95
CA VAL A 197 0.88 -28.08 1.73
C VAL A 197 0.49 -28.98 2.90
N SER A 198 0.68 -28.47 4.11
CA SER A 198 0.36 -29.16 5.36
C SER A 198 -0.36 -28.20 6.32
N LYS A 199 -1.00 -28.78 7.36
CA LYS A 199 -1.71 -28.00 8.38
C LYS A 199 -0.84 -26.87 8.95
N GLU A 200 -1.41 -25.66 9.02
CA GLU A 200 -0.79 -24.43 9.56
C GLU A 200 0.53 -23.99 8.93
N LYS A 201 0.92 -24.54 7.77
CA LYS A 201 2.17 -24.17 7.08
C LYS A 201 2.26 -22.67 6.75
N PHE A 202 1.13 -22.04 6.45
CA PHE A 202 1.07 -20.64 6.00
C PHE A 202 0.36 -19.74 7.01
N LYS A 203 0.41 -20.09 8.30
CA LYS A 203 -0.25 -19.32 9.36
C LYS A 203 0.16 -17.85 9.31
N GLY A 204 -0.83 -16.97 9.28
CA GLY A 204 -0.62 -15.51 9.25
C GLY A 204 -0.14 -14.99 7.90
N LYS A 205 -0.38 -15.74 6.83
CA LYS A 205 -0.12 -15.32 5.45
C LYS A 205 -1.44 -15.11 4.72
N SER A 206 -1.46 -14.16 3.80
CA SER A 206 -2.60 -13.92 2.92
C SER A 206 -2.18 -14.03 1.44
N LEU A 207 -3.03 -14.62 0.62
CA LEU A 207 -2.83 -14.78 -0.83
C LEU A 207 -4.09 -14.32 -1.58
N PHE A 208 -3.90 -13.45 -2.56
CA PHE A 208 -4.89 -13.12 -3.57
C PHE A 208 -4.41 -13.57 -4.96
N ILE A 209 -5.24 -14.31 -5.69
CA ILE A 209 -5.00 -14.68 -7.09
C ILE A 209 -6.03 -14.02 -8.00
N SER A 210 -5.60 -13.52 -9.14
CA SER A 210 -6.53 -13.12 -10.20
C SER A 210 -6.36 -13.94 -11.47
N LEU A 211 -7.45 -14.10 -12.22
CA LEU A 211 -7.48 -14.73 -13.54
C LEU A 211 -8.15 -13.79 -14.55
N SER A 212 -7.50 -13.55 -15.69
CA SER A 212 -8.06 -12.74 -16.78
C SER A 212 -9.13 -13.48 -17.59
N GLY A 213 -9.98 -12.72 -18.26
CA GLY A 213 -11.17 -13.20 -18.99
C GLY A 213 -10.87 -14.06 -20.23
N GLN A 214 -9.66 -13.99 -20.78
CA GLN A 214 -9.27 -14.78 -21.95
C GLN A 214 -8.83 -16.19 -21.55
N LEU A 215 -9.81 -17.05 -21.33
CA LEU A 215 -9.58 -18.41 -20.85
C LEU A 215 -9.15 -19.41 -21.94
N HIS A 216 -9.32 -19.06 -23.23
CA HIS A 216 -8.82 -19.82 -24.37
C HIS A 216 -8.26 -18.86 -25.43
N MET A 217 -7.01 -19.07 -25.89
CA MET A 217 -6.30 -18.11 -26.75
C MET A 217 -7.00 -17.82 -28.09
N GLN A 218 -7.72 -18.80 -28.64
CA GLN A 218 -8.36 -18.72 -29.96
C GLN A 218 -9.90 -18.84 -29.95
N ASN A 219 -10.53 -18.93 -28.78
CA ASN A 219 -11.98 -19.16 -28.68
C ASN A 219 -12.58 -18.23 -27.59
N PRO A 220 -13.23 -17.12 -27.98
CA PRO A 220 -13.76 -16.16 -27.02
C PRO A 220 -15.05 -16.63 -26.31
N GLU A 221 -15.71 -17.69 -26.79
CA GLU A 221 -16.95 -18.22 -26.20
C GLU A 221 -16.71 -19.16 -25.02
N MET A 222 -15.44 -19.38 -24.69
CA MET A 222 -15.03 -20.29 -23.63
C MET A 222 -15.34 -19.62 -22.27
N THR A 223 -15.98 -20.34 -21.34
CA THR A 223 -16.43 -19.86 -20.02
C THR A 223 -15.81 -20.63 -18.85
N LEU A 224 -15.91 -20.10 -17.62
CA LEU A 224 -15.44 -20.82 -16.43
C LEU A 224 -16.11 -22.20 -16.26
N GLU A 225 -17.35 -22.39 -16.72
CA GLU A 225 -18.05 -23.66 -16.55
C GLU A 225 -17.50 -24.78 -17.46
N ASN A 226 -17.04 -24.45 -18.67
CA ASN A 226 -16.58 -25.45 -19.64
C ASN A 226 -15.05 -25.53 -19.80
N VAL A 227 -14.28 -24.53 -19.33
CA VAL A 227 -12.80 -24.54 -19.44
C VAL A 227 -12.17 -25.75 -18.79
N VAL A 228 -12.71 -26.20 -17.67
CA VAL A 228 -12.17 -27.31 -16.88
C VAL A 228 -12.33 -28.66 -17.59
N GLN A 229 -13.16 -28.73 -18.62
CA GLN A 229 -13.38 -29.93 -19.42
C GLN A 229 -12.54 -29.97 -20.70
N ASP A 230 -11.96 -28.83 -21.10
CA ASP A 230 -11.08 -28.75 -22.27
C ASP A 230 -9.68 -29.28 -21.91
N ASP A 231 -9.12 -30.16 -22.73
CA ASP A 231 -7.80 -30.76 -22.50
C ASP A 231 -6.72 -30.19 -23.44
N SER A 232 -7.04 -29.13 -24.19
CA SER A 232 -6.09 -28.51 -25.12
C SER A 232 -5.05 -27.66 -24.38
N GLU A 233 -3.90 -27.47 -25.04
CA GLU A 233 -2.86 -26.55 -24.58
C GLU A 233 -3.35 -25.09 -24.51
N PHE A 234 -4.38 -24.72 -25.28
CA PHE A 234 -4.90 -23.35 -25.31
C PHE A 234 -5.65 -22.93 -24.04
N THR A 235 -6.03 -23.89 -23.20
CA THR A 235 -6.70 -23.66 -21.91
C THR A 235 -5.81 -24.00 -20.71
N LEU A 236 -4.61 -24.54 -20.93
CA LEU A 236 -3.74 -25.02 -19.86
C LEU A 236 -3.41 -23.91 -18.86
N PHE A 237 -3.13 -22.69 -19.33
CA PHE A 237 -2.91 -21.52 -18.49
C PHE A 237 -4.08 -21.26 -17.52
N ALA A 238 -5.31 -21.18 -18.06
CA ALA A 238 -6.51 -20.92 -17.27
C ALA A 238 -6.84 -22.08 -16.31
N ARG A 239 -6.78 -23.32 -16.81
CA ARG A 239 -7.01 -24.52 -15.99
C ARG A 239 -5.99 -24.66 -14.86
N SER A 240 -4.74 -24.26 -15.08
CA SER A 240 -3.70 -24.29 -14.04
C SER A 240 -4.02 -23.33 -12.90
N ASN A 241 -4.46 -22.11 -13.23
CA ASN A 241 -4.90 -21.12 -12.25
C ASN A 241 -6.12 -21.60 -11.46
N ILE A 242 -7.16 -22.07 -12.15
CA ILE A 242 -8.38 -22.58 -11.52
C ILE A 242 -8.06 -23.78 -10.62
N ALA A 243 -7.29 -24.75 -11.12
CA ALA A 243 -6.93 -25.95 -10.36
C ALA A 243 -6.09 -25.63 -9.12
N PHE A 244 -5.18 -24.66 -9.20
CA PHE A 244 -4.42 -24.20 -8.04
C PHE A 244 -5.30 -23.52 -7.01
N SER A 245 -6.12 -22.55 -7.44
CA SER A 245 -7.03 -21.82 -6.56
C SER A 245 -8.02 -22.75 -5.86
N GLU A 246 -8.64 -23.68 -6.58
CA GLU A 246 -9.56 -24.65 -6.00
C GLU A 246 -8.86 -25.65 -5.07
N PHE A 247 -7.61 -26.02 -5.37
CA PHE A 247 -6.81 -26.84 -4.46
C PHE A 247 -6.54 -26.10 -3.15
N ILE A 248 -6.10 -24.84 -3.17
CA ILE A 248 -5.86 -24.04 -1.96
C ILE A 248 -7.15 -23.85 -1.17
N ARG A 249 -8.25 -23.47 -1.84
CA ARG A 249 -9.58 -23.31 -1.22
C ARG A 249 -10.06 -24.59 -0.52
N SER A 250 -9.85 -25.75 -1.15
CA SER A 250 -10.20 -27.05 -0.57
C SER A 250 -9.33 -27.44 0.64
N ASN A 251 -8.22 -26.74 0.88
CA ASN A 251 -7.28 -26.99 1.96
C ASN A 251 -7.24 -25.85 2.99
N ALA A 252 -8.40 -25.30 3.37
CA ALA A 252 -8.52 -24.17 4.31
C ALA A 252 -7.82 -24.37 5.70
N GLY A 253 -7.45 -25.60 6.07
CA GLY A 253 -6.71 -25.89 7.31
C GLY A 253 -5.22 -25.53 7.32
N ILE A 254 -4.70 -24.95 6.23
CA ILE A 254 -3.26 -24.66 6.05
C ILE A 254 -2.82 -23.34 6.68
N GLY A 255 -3.77 -22.57 7.22
CA GLY A 255 -3.51 -21.29 7.89
C GLY A 255 -3.32 -20.10 6.95
N LEU A 256 -3.57 -20.28 5.65
CA LEU A 256 -3.53 -19.24 4.61
C LEU A 256 -4.90 -18.56 4.51
N ASP A 257 -4.93 -17.25 4.65
CA ASP A 257 -6.08 -16.44 4.25
C ASP A 257 -6.05 -16.29 2.72
N PHE A 258 -7.09 -16.74 2.03
CA PHE A 258 -7.05 -16.94 0.59
C PHE A 258 -8.32 -16.48 -0.10
N ASP A 259 -8.14 -15.68 -1.14
CA ASP A 259 -9.19 -15.28 -2.06
C ASP A 259 -8.70 -15.31 -3.51
N TRP A 260 -9.64 -15.45 -4.45
CA TRP A 260 -9.33 -15.32 -5.87
C TRP A 260 -10.51 -14.81 -6.68
N GLU A 261 -10.22 -14.00 -7.70
CA GLU A 261 -11.21 -13.34 -8.54
C GLU A 261 -10.96 -13.58 -10.04
N PHE A 262 -12.04 -13.76 -10.80
CA PHE A 262 -12.01 -13.86 -12.25
C PHE A 262 -12.52 -12.55 -12.87
N TYR A 263 -11.74 -11.98 -13.79
CA TYR A 263 -12.04 -10.71 -14.44
C TYR A 263 -12.47 -10.92 -15.90
N PRO A 264 -13.76 -11.19 -16.18
CA PRO A 264 -14.24 -11.57 -17.52
C PRO A 264 -14.06 -10.50 -18.59
N LYS A 265 -13.80 -9.25 -18.20
CA LYS A 265 -13.66 -8.10 -19.10
C LYS A 265 -12.21 -7.71 -19.37
N ASP A 266 -11.27 -8.35 -18.69
CA ASP A 266 -9.85 -8.03 -18.77
C ASP A 266 -9.08 -9.11 -19.52
N LEU A 267 -8.03 -8.70 -20.21
CA LEU A 267 -7.07 -9.58 -20.86
C LEU A 267 -5.83 -9.73 -19.98
N HIS A 268 -4.95 -10.67 -20.33
CA HIS A 268 -3.69 -10.90 -19.62
C HIS A 268 -2.90 -9.61 -19.37
N GLY A 269 -2.88 -8.68 -20.33
CA GLY A 269 -2.17 -7.39 -20.20
C GLY A 269 -2.92 -6.28 -19.46
N THR A 270 -4.25 -6.40 -19.25
CA THR A 270 -5.06 -5.34 -18.62
C THR A 270 -5.52 -5.70 -17.20
N VAL A 271 -5.55 -6.99 -16.87
CA VAL A 271 -5.94 -7.50 -15.55
C VAL A 271 -5.10 -6.99 -14.36
N PRO A 272 -3.84 -6.49 -14.50
CA PRO A 272 -3.11 -5.97 -13.35
C PRO A 272 -3.81 -4.84 -12.60
N LEU A 273 -4.44 -3.88 -13.30
CA LEU A 273 -5.06 -2.73 -12.64
C LEU A 273 -6.22 -3.13 -11.69
N PRO A 274 -7.26 -3.87 -12.15
CA PRO A 274 -8.32 -4.29 -11.25
C PRO A 274 -7.82 -5.25 -10.16
N SER A 275 -6.84 -6.10 -10.47
CA SER A 275 -6.23 -7.01 -9.49
C SER A 275 -5.48 -6.28 -8.37
N LEU A 276 -4.76 -5.20 -8.69
CA LEU A 276 -4.10 -4.37 -7.69
C LEU A 276 -5.12 -3.74 -6.74
N ARG A 277 -6.28 -3.31 -7.26
CA ARG A 277 -7.37 -2.75 -6.45
C ARG A 277 -7.97 -3.80 -5.52
N ASP A 278 -8.57 -4.85 -6.09
CA ASP A 278 -9.34 -5.81 -5.29
C ASP A 278 -8.44 -6.68 -4.43
N GLY A 279 -7.26 -7.05 -4.95
CA GLY A 279 -6.28 -7.82 -4.20
C GLY A 279 -5.74 -7.06 -2.99
N LEU A 280 -5.45 -5.76 -3.10
CA LEU A 280 -5.08 -4.96 -1.92
C LEU A 280 -6.24 -4.82 -0.94
N MET A 281 -7.47 -4.65 -1.41
CA MET A 281 -8.64 -4.59 -0.53
C MET A 281 -8.86 -5.91 0.23
N SER A 282 -8.67 -7.05 -0.44
CA SER A 282 -8.77 -8.39 0.14
C SER A 282 -7.67 -8.62 1.18
N LEU A 283 -6.40 -8.40 0.82
CA LEU A 283 -5.23 -8.62 1.70
C LEU A 283 -5.22 -7.74 2.96
N PHE A 284 -5.95 -6.63 2.96
CA PHE A 284 -6.02 -5.66 4.05
C PHE A 284 -7.45 -5.42 4.56
N GLU A 285 -8.39 -6.34 4.33
CA GLU A 285 -9.76 -6.22 4.83
C GLU A 285 -9.78 -5.98 6.35
N TRP A 286 -8.89 -6.66 7.07
CA TRP A 286 -8.71 -6.52 8.52
C TRP A 286 -8.29 -5.11 8.97
N PHE A 287 -7.73 -4.27 8.09
CA PHE A 287 -7.27 -2.92 8.41
C PHE A 287 -8.42 -1.91 8.49
N GLN A 288 -9.55 -2.17 7.84
CA GLN A 288 -10.66 -1.22 7.78
C GLN A 288 -11.25 -0.89 9.15
N MET A 289 -11.76 0.33 9.31
CA MET A 289 -12.43 0.75 10.54
C MET A 289 -13.80 0.08 10.65
N GLU A 290 -14.06 -0.51 11.81
CA GLU A 290 -15.34 -1.15 12.14
C GLU A 290 -16.19 -0.23 13.00
N LYS A 291 -17.52 -0.33 12.86
CA LYS A 291 -18.50 0.38 13.69
C LYS A 291 -18.34 1.91 13.69
N VAL A 292 -17.97 2.49 12.54
CA VAL A 292 -17.72 3.93 12.37
C VAL A 292 -18.96 4.79 12.65
N GLU A 293 -20.15 4.21 12.54
CA GLU A 293 -21.41 4.87 12.88
C GLU A 293 -21.50 5.26 14.35
N LEU A 294 -20.87 4.50 15.27
CA LEU A 294 -20.92 4.77 16.71
C LEU A 294 -20.28 6.12 17.08
N PHE A 295 -19.34 6.62 16.29
CA PHE A 295 -18.72 7.94 16.50
C PHE A 295 -19.71 9.10 16.29
N ASN A 296 -20.82 8.86 15.59
CA ASN A 296 -21.82 9.88 15.26
C ASN A 296 -23.16 9.69 16.01
N ILE A 297 -23.30 8.66 16.84
CA ILE A 297 -24.49 8.42 17.64
C ILE A 297 -24.36 9.17 18.98
N PRO A 298 -25.24 10.13 19.28
CA PRO A 298 -25.15 10.92 20.52
C PRO A 298 -25.14 10.06 21.80
N GLU A 299 -25.89 8.97 21.80
CA GLU A 299 -26.06 8.06 22.94
C GLU A 299 -24.84 7.16 23.21
N THR A 300 -23.95 6.96 22.23
CA THR A 300 -22.74 6.14 22.44
C THR A 300 -21.84 6.82 23.45
N THR A 301 -21.49 6.13 24.53
CA THR A 301 -20.69 6.67 25.63
C THR A 301 -19.20 6.82 25.28
N ALA A 302 -18.48 7.62 26.07
CA ALA A 302 -17.02 7.72 25.93
C ALA A 302 -16.31 6.37 26.19
N GLU A 303 -16.85 5.55 27.10
CA GLU A 303 -16.33 4.22 27.41
C GLU A 303 -16.48 3.26 26.21
N GLU A 304 -17.65 3.22 25.58
CA GLU A 304 -17.87 2.40 24.38
C GLU A 304 -16.95 2.78 23.23
N LEU A 305 -16.72 4.09 23.01
CA LEU A 305 -15.77 4.56 21.99
C LEU A 305 -14.32 4.19 22.35
N LEU A 306 -13.94 4.30 23.62
CA LEU A 306 -12.61 3.92 24.09
C LEU A 306 -12.37 2.42 23.94
N GLU A 307 -13.36 1.58 24.23
CA GLU A 307 -13.28 0.13 24.00
C GLU A 307 -13.09 -0.18 22.51
N LEU A 308 -13.82 0.50 21.62
CA LEU A 308 -13.67 0.35 20.18
C LEU A 308 -12.27 0.76 19.69
N MET A 309 -11.74 1.89 20.19
CA MET A 309 -10.39 2.33 19.87
C MET A 309 -9.32 1.35 20.37
N ASN A 310 -9.47 0.83 21.59
CA ASN A 310 -8.54 -0.15 22.16
C ASN A 310 -8.60 -1.49 21.40
N TYR A 311 -9.80 -1.96 21.04
CA TYR A 311 -9.97 -3.14 20.19
C TYR A 311 -9.25 -2.97 18.86
N ARG A 312 -9.44 -1.83 18.19
CA ARG A 312 -8.78 -1.54 16.92
C ARG A 312 -7.26 -1.47 17.08
N ALA A 313 -6.75 -0.76 18.09
CA ALA A 313 -5.31 -0.67 18.35
C ALA A 313 -4.70 -2.07 18.56
N LYS A 314 -5.39 -2.95 19.29
CA LYS A 314 -4.94 -4.33 19.50
C LYS A 314 -4.94 -5.14 18.21
N LYS A 315 -6.01 -5.04 17.42
CA LYS A 315 -6.11 -5.70 16.11
C LYS A 315 -4.98 -5.27 15.18
N LEU A 316 -4.67 -3.97 15.10
CA LEU A 316 -3.57 -3.46 14.29
C LEU A 316 -2.23 -4.03 14.76
N GLU A 317 -1.97 -4.02 16.07
CA GLU A 317 -0.74 -4.59 16.65
C GLU A 317 -0.58 -6.09 16.35
N ASP A 318 -1.66 -6.86 16.46
CA ASP A 318 -1.63 -8.31 16.23
C ASP A 318 -1.32 -8.68 14.77
N HIS A 319 -1.73 -7.84 13.81
CA HIS A 319 -1.45 -8.07 12.38
C HIS A 319 -0.09 -7.49 11.98
N LEU A 320 0.20 -6.25 12.36
CA LEU A 320 1.40 -5.53 11.94
C LEU A 320 2.66 -5.96 12.71
N GLY A 321 2.50 -6.50 13.92
CA GLY A 321 3.59 -6.83 14.82
C GLY A 321 4.22 -5.63 15.53
N TYR A 322 3.60 -4.45 15.42
CA TYR A 322 4.00 -3.22 16.11
C TYR A 322 2.79 -2.33 16.41
N SER A 323 2.94 -1.44 17.39
CA SER A 323 1.86 -0.53 17.78
C SER A 323 1.62 0.54 16.71
N GLU A 324 0.38 0.65 16.26
CA GLU A 324 -0.11 1.70 15.36
C GLU A 324 -1.30 2.42 16.05
N PRO A 325 -1.41 3.76 15.98
CA PRO A 325 -2.56 4.47 16.49
C PRO A 325 -3.87 3.93 15.90
N PRO A 326 -4.94 3.77 16.70
CA PRO A 326 -6.20 3.23 16.20
C PRO A 326 -6.89 4.17 15.21
N LEU A 327 -6.63 5.49 15.30
CA LEU A 327 -7.18 6.51 14.42
C LEU A 327 -6.08 7.52 14.07
N PRO A 328 -6.14 8.16 12.89
CA PRO A 328 -5.28 9.29 12.55
C PRO A 328 -5.42 10.43 13.56
N GLU A 329 -4.33 11.17 13.81
CA GLU A 329 -4.30 12.30 14.75
C GLU A 329 -5.41 13.32 14.47
N ASP A 330 -5.58 13.72 13.20
CA ASP A 330 -6.59 14.69 12.79
C ASP A 330 -8.01 14.23 13.10
N LEU A 331 -8.28 12.93 12.94
CA LEU A 331 -9.60 12.35 13.24
C LEU A 331 -9.87 12.33 14.74
N ILE A 332 -8.87 12.00 15.56
CA ILE A 332 -8.98 12.09 17.03
C ILE A 332 -9.24 13.54 17.44
N ASN A 333 -8.45 14.47 16.90
CA ASN A 333 -8.57 15.89 17.22
C ASN A 333 -9.95 16.45 16.88
N MET A 334 -10.39 16.19 15.65
CA MET A 334 -11.69 16.63 15.15
C MET A 334 -12.83 16.02 15.96
N SER A 335 -12.74 14.74 16.33
CA SER A 335 -13.75 14.08 17.16
C SER A 335 -13.83 14.70 18.56
N GLY A 336 -12.69 15.11 19.12
CA GLY A 336 -12.62 15.83 20.40
C GLY A 336 -13.35 17.17 20.35
N TYR A 337 -13.03 18.02 19.36
CA TYR A 337 -13.70 19.32 19.20
C TYR A 337 -15.19 19.19 18.85
N MET A 338 -15.57 18.27 17.96
CA MET A 338 -16.98 18.01 17.67
C MET A 338 -17.75 17.59 18.93
N SER A 339 -17.13 16.78 19.79
CA SER A 339 -17.73 16.40 21.07
C SER A 339 -17.90 17.59 22.00
N MET A 340 -16.92 18.50 22.08
CA MET A 340 -17.03 19.74 22.86
C MET A 340 -18.19 20.63 22.36
N ASP A 341 -18.26 20.84 21.05
CA ASP A 341 -19.30 21.68 20.42
C ASP A 341 -20.71 21.12 20.66
N MET A 342 -20.85 19.80 20.76
CA MET A 342 -22.10 19.12 21.09
C MET A 342 -22.39 19.03 22.60
N GLY A 343 -21.52 19.59 23.46
CA GLY A 343 -21.64 19.54 24.91
C GLY A 343 -21.30 18.17 25.53
N GLN A 344 -20.69 17.27 24.75
CA GLN A 344 -20.33 15.90 25.16
C GLN A 344 -18.92 15.88 25.77
N MET A 345 -18.76 16.58 26.90
CA MET A 345 -17.44 16.86 27.50
C MET A 345 -16.65 15.61 27.91
N GLU A 346 -17.32 14.54 28.34
CA GLU A 346 -16.63 13.28 28.65
C GLU A 346 -16.01 12.63 27.40
N LYS A 347 -16.70 12.68 26.25
CA LYS A 347 -16.16 12.17 24.98
C LYS A 347 -15.01 13.02 24.48
N ALA A 348 -15.16 14.35 24.56
CA ALA A 348 -14.11 15.29 24.18
C ALA A 348 -12.81 15.01 24.93
N LYS A 349 -12.89 14.90 26.26
CA LYS A 349 -11.75 14.57 27.10
C LYS A 349 -11.11 13.25 26.72
N MET A 350 -11.92 12.20 26.54
CA MET A 350 -11.44 10.87 26.14
C MET A 350 -10.64 10.93 24.83
N PHE A 351 -11.16 11.63 23.81
CA PHE A 351 -10.44 11.79 22.55
C PHE A 351 -9.10 12.51 22.72
N PHE A 352 -9.05 13.66 23.41
CA PHE A 352 -7.80 14.37 23.62
C PHE A 352 -6.79 13.56 24.47
N GLU A 353 -7.26 12.81 25.47
CA GLU A 353 -6.41 11.89 26.24
C GLU A 353 -5.82 10.78 25.36
N GLN A 354 -6.62 10.16 24.48
CA GLN A 354 -6.11 9.20 23.51
C GLN A 354 -5.16 9.86 22.49
N GLY A 355 -5.45 11.09 22.07
CA GLY A 355 -4.58 11.88 21.21
C GLY A 355 -3.18 12.05 21.82
N ILE A 356 -3.10 12.47 23.07
CA ILE A 356 -1.83 12.60 23.80
C ILE A 356 -1.15 11.24 24.00
N ARG A 357 -1.91 10.18 24.27
CA ARG A 357 -1.38 8.82 24.46
C ARG A 357 -0.67 8.31 23.21
N TYR A 358 -1.31 8.41 22.04
CA TYR A 358 -0.79 7.89 20.78
C TYR A 358 0.15 8.85 20.06
N PHE A 359 0.00 10.17 20.28
CA PHE A 359 0.81 11.22 19.68
C PHE A 359 1.49 12.10 20.74
N PRO A 360 2.35 11.54 21.62
CA PRO A 360 2.92 12.27 22.76
C PRO A 360 3.92 13.37 22.36
N LYS A 361 4.32 13.41 21.09
CA LYS A 361 5.17 14.44 20.48
C LYS A 361 4.37 15.47 19.66
N SER A 362 3.04 15.37 19.60
CA SER A 362 2.21 16.37 18.94
C SER A 362 1.93 17.52 19.88
N ALA A 363 2.43 18.72 19.56
CA ALA A 363 2.07 19.93 20.31
C ALA A 363 0.57 20.22 20.23
N ASN A 364 -0.04 19.93 19.07
CA ASN A 364 -1.46 20.13 18.80
C ASN A 364 -2.33 19.34 19.78
N MET A 365 -2.00 18.07 20.09
CA MET A 365 -2.79 17.27 21.03
C MET A 365 -2.79 17.84 22.46
N TYR A 366 -1.67 18.42 22.91
CA TYR A 366 -1.65 19.11 24.21
C TYR A 366 -2.39 20.43 24.16
N ASP A 367 -2.32 21.16 23.05
CA ASP A 367 -3.05 22.42 22.85
C ASP A 367 -4.57 22.21 22.87
N SER A 368 -5.07 21.16 22.22
CA SER A 368 -6.49 20.80 22.25
C SER A 368 -6.97 20.33 23.62
N MET A 369 -6.13 19.64 24.38
CA MET A 369 -6.43 19.34 25.79
C MET A 369 -6.43 20.61 26.66
N ALA A 370 -5.61 21.61 26.33
CA ALA A 370 -5.69 22.91 26.99
C ALA A 370 -7.02 23.62 26.70
N ASP A 371 -7.50 23.62 25.45
CA ASP A 371 -8.82 24.15 25.08
C ASP A 371 -9.95 23.50 25.89
N TYR A 372 -9.88 22.18 26.07
CA TYR A 372 -10.83 21.45 26.90
C TYR A 372 -10.86 22.02 28.34
N PHE A 373 -9.71 22.17 29.00
CA PHE A 373 -9.67 22.71 30.36
C PHE A 373 -10.05 24.19 30.44
N GLU A 374 -9.68 25.00 29.43
CA GLU A 374 -10.14 26.39 29.34
C GLU A 374 -11.68 26.47 29.27
N SER A 375 -12.31 25.62 28.47
CA SER A 375 -13.77 25.58 28.33
C SER A 375 -14.49 25.19 29.63
N ASN A 376 -13.80 24.48 30.53
CA ASN A 376 -14.29 24.09 31.85
C ASN A 376 -13.86 25.06 32.97
N ASN A 377 -13.28 26.22 32.63
CA ASN A 377 -12.73 27.22 33.57
C ASN A 377 -11.59 26.69 34.47
N GLU A 378 -10.89 25.63 34.07
CA GLU A 378 -9.72 25.06 34.77
C GLU A 378 -8.42 25.64 34.19
N LEU A 379 -8.26 26.97 34.32
CA LEU A 379 -7.20 27.73 33.64
C LEU A 379 -5.77 27.36 34.09
N ASP A 380 -5.59 26.92 35.33
CA ASP A 380 -4.30 26.47 35.87
C ASP A 380 -3.86 25.14 35.24
N VAL A 381 -4.81 24.22 35.05
CA VAL A 381 -4.58 22.95 34.35
C VAL A 381 -4.30 23.21 32.86
N ALA A 382 -5.11 24.05 32.21
CA ALA A 382 -4.90 24.44 30.81
C ALA A 382 -3.50 25.02 30.58
N LEU A 383 -3.04 25.92 31.46
CA LEU A 383 -1.69 26.49 31.38
C LEU A 383 -0.60 25.41 31.44
N GLY A 384 -0.80 24.34 32.20
CA GLY A 384 0.10 23.19 32.23
C GLY A 384 0.24 22.51 30.87
N TYR A 385 -0.88 22.31 30.16
CA TYR A 385 -0.92 21.73 28.83
C TYR A 385 -0.31 22.65 27.76
N VAL A 386 -0.60 23.96 27.79
CA VAL A 386 0.02 24.92 26.85
C VAL A 386 1.54 25.00 27.05
N LYS A 387 2.04 24.93 28.29
CA LYS A 387 3.48 24.82 28.56
C LYS A 387 4.09 23.59 27.90
N LYS A 388 3.38 22.46 27.95
CA LYS A 388 3.82 21.22 27.30
C LYS A 388 3.81 21.35 25.78
N ALA A 389 2.75 21.90 25.19
CA ALA A 389 2.66 22.19 23.76
C ALA A 389 3.80 23.13 23.28
N TYR A 390 4.11 24.18 24.06
CA TYR A 390 5.23 25.07 23.79
C TYR A 390 6.58 24.36 23.87
N SER A 391 6.79 23.48 24.87
CA SER A 391 8.04 22.73 25.00
C SER A 391 8.33 21.80 23.81
N ILE A 392 7.28 21.38 23.10
CA ILE A 392 7.37 20.52 21.91
C ILE A 392 7.56 21.36 20.65
N SER A 393 6.73 22.39 20.47
CA SER A 393 6.70 23.18 19.23
C SER A 393 7.73 24.30 19.16
N GLY A 394 8.07 24.91 20.30
CA GLY A 394 8.84 26.16 20.37
C GLY A 394 8.17 27.36 19.70
N SER A 395 6.88 27.29 19.34
CA SER A 395 6.24 28.30 18.49
C SER A 395 5.80 29.55 19.25
N ASP A 396 5.81 30.69 18.56
CA ASP A 396 5.31 31.96 19.11
C ASP A 396 3.81 31.89 19.45
N TYR A 397 3.03 31.07 18.73
CA TYR A 397 1.62 30.83 19.02
C TYR A 397 1.43 30.30 20.46
N HIS A 398 2.07 29.19 20.81
CA HIS A 398 1.93 28.61 22.15
C HIS A 398 2.57 29.49 23.22
N LYS A 399 3.62 30.25 22.89
CA LYS A 399 4.21 31.24 23.80
C LYS A 399 3.20 32.32 24.17
N ASN A 400 2.55 32.93 23.18
CA ASN A 400 1.56 33.98 23.41
C ASN A 400 0.36 33.44 24.19
N ARG A 401 -0.16 32.26 23.82
CA ARG A 401 -1.25 31.59 24.52
C ARG A 401 -0.92 31.33 26.01
N MET A 402 0.32 30.93 26.30
CA MET A 402 0.80 30.73 27.66
C MET A 402 0.82 32.04 28.47
N GLU A 403 1.27 33.15 27.86
CA GLU A 403 1.28 34.48 28.49
C GLU A 403 -0.13 34.99 28.77
N GLU A 404 -1.08 34.79 27.84
CA GLU A 404 -2.49 35.15 28.01
C GLU A 404 -3.15 34.40 29.18
N LEU A 405 -2.92 33.08 29.29
CA LEU A 405 -3.43 32.28 30.40
C LEU A 405 -2.85 32.71 31.75
N MET A 406 -1.55 33.03 31.79
CA MET A 406 -0.93 33.56 33.02
C MET A 406 -1.54 34.89 33.45
N GLN A 407 -1.97 35.75 32.51
CA GLN A 407 -2.66 36.99 32.85
C GLN A 407 -4.06 36.76 33.41
N LYS A 408 -4.81 35.78 32.88
CA LYS A 408 -6.17 35.45 33.38
C LYS A 408 -6.17 34.86 34.80
N LEU A 409 -5.05 34.27 35.25
CA LEU A 409 -4.90 33.66 36.57
C LEU A 409 -4.48 34.65 37.67
N ASN A 410 -4.00 35.84 37.30
CA ASN A 410 -3.62 36.92 38.21
C ASN A 410 -4.79 37.89 38.41
#